data_AF-A0A6C0K9A4-F1
#
_entry.id   AF-A0A6C0K9A4-F1
#
_cell.length_a   1.000
_cell.length_b   1.000
_cell.length_c   1.000
_cell.angle_alpha   90.00
_cell.angle_beta   90.00
_cell.angle_gamma   90.00
#
_symmetry.space_group_name_H-M   'P 1'
#
loop_
_entity.id
_entity.type
_entity.pdbx_description
1 polymer ?
#
loop_
_entity_poly.entity_id
_entity_poly.type
_entity_poly.pdbx_seq_one_letter_code
_entity_poly.pdbx_strand_id
1 'polypeptide(L)'
;MPRDNLKLLNVSGRNNNCFFNSLYVVVKNNQTFKQLFPIHNGAQLRKYICEFLIHRGHNKFRGYLVMAKSLLTAYSNDKSKLLKMHDELMEVAQLLSVNKIEVVSLIEADILTTNVATKDGIQSLLVKHLPTTDRMPSMPEFSLSIQFIKDILNIIVLPIVLQRRVRQDERPRSMNLINKYNYGKKRMATGDAILRSMKMDIKDANVVNKIRERIGNKFEEMNKKKGSSRMLNKASEYTYAVLITDQAHYQVLSLNGMSALKYVPSTYDDLSMFIFSSDNSFSFSQESIRSPPTYEEALKMRHP
;
A
#
# COMPACT_ATOMS: atom_id res chain seq x y z
N MET A 1 -13.10 -27.50 13.05
CA MET A 1 -12.83 -26.10 12.66
C MET A 1 -12.04 -26.11 11.35
N PRO A 2 -12.46 -25.41 10.29
CA PRO A 2 -11.63 -25.35 9.09
C PRO A 2 -10.40 -24.47 9.38
N ARG A 3 -9.24 -25.09 9.11
CA ARG A 3 -7.84 -24.65 9.19
C ARG A 3 -7.61 -23.18 8.84
N ASP A 4 -6.68 -22.55 9.55
CA ASP A 4 -6.13 -21.21 9.32
C ASP A 4 -5.58 -21.07 7.89
N ASN A 5 -6.47 -20.85 6.92
CA ASN A 5 -6.11 -20.70 5.52
C ASN A 5 -5.70 -19.25 5.26
N LEU A 6 -4.54 -18.82 5.75
CA LEU A 6 -3.98 -17.54 5.33
C LEU A 6 -3.91 -17.51 3.80
N LYS A 7 -4.37 -16.43 3.17
CA LYS A 7 -4.39 -16.28 1.70
C LYS A 7 -3.87 -14.90 1.31
N LEU A 8 -2.72 -14.85 0.64
CA LEU A 8 -2.20 -13.59 0.07
C LEU A 8 -2.94 -13.28 -1.24
N LEU A 9 -3.61 -12.14 -1.28
CA LEU A 9 -4.43 -11.68 -2.38
C LEU A 9 -3.61 -10.77 -3.29
N ASN A 10 -3.46 -11.18 -4.54
CA ASN A 10 -2.72 -10.40 -5.51
C ASN A 10 -3.57 -9.23 -6.03
N VAL A 11 -3.15 -8.00 -5.72
CA VAL A 11 -3.74 -6.73 -6.15
C VAL A 11 -2.78 -5.89 -6.98
N SER A 12 -1.72 -6.51 -7.49
CA SER A 12 -0.82 -5.88 -8.47
C SER A 12 -1.64 -5.42 -9.69
N GLY A 13 -1.74 -4.10 -9.83
CA GLY A 13 -2.33 -3.45 -10.99
C GLY A 13 -1.24 -2.96 -11.93
N ARG A 14 -1.65 -2.59 -13.14
CA ARG A 14 -0.86 -1.67 -13.97
C ARG A 14 -0.69 -0.35 -13.20
N ASN A 15 0.33 0.43 -13.56
CA ASN A 15 0.43 1.85 -13.19
C ASN A 15 0.80 2.19 -11.72
N ASN A 16 1.62 1.37 -11.06
CA ASN A 16 2.09 1.59 -9.67
C ASN A 16 0.96 1.81 -8.63
N ASN A 17 -0.27 1.39 -8.94
CA ASN A 17 -1.45 1.67 -8.12
C ASN A 17 -1.76 0.53 -7.12
N CYS A 18 -0.80 -0.35 -6.85
CA CYS A 18 -1.02 -1.53 -6.01
C CYS A 18 -1.43 -1.17 -4.57
N PHE A 19 -1.00 -0.02 -4.03
CA PHE A 19 -1.45 0.48 -2.74
C PHE A 19 -2.96 0.75 -2.72
N PHE A 20 -3.46 1.60 -3.62
CA PHE A 20 -4.89 1.92 -3.65
C PHE A 20 -5.76 0.76 -4.15
N ASN A 21 -5.22 -0.13 -4.98
CA ASN A 21 -5.88 -1.40 -5.29
C ASN A 21 -6.02 -2.28 -4.04
N SER A 22 -5.00 -2.33 -3.18
CA SER A 22 -5.07 -3.01 -1.88
C SER A 22 -6.16 -2.41 -1.00
N LEU A 23 -6.18 -1.09 -0.86
CA LEU A 23 -7.21 -0.38 -0.10
C LEU A 23 -8.60 -0.62 -0.68
N TYR A 24 -8.75 -0.61 -2.00
CA TYR A 24 -10.03 -0.90 -2.64
C TYR A 24 -10.51 -2.31 -2.31
N VAL A 25 -9.64 -3.32 -2.35
CA VAL A 25 -10.00 -4.69 -1.93
C VAL A 25 -10.44 -4.73 -0.46
N VAL A 26 -9.79 -3.95 0.41
CA VAL A 26 -10.15 -3.83 1.83
C VAL A 26 -11.57 -3.26 2.01
N VAL A 27 -11.96 -2.26 1.22
CA VAL A 27 -13.19 -1.49 1.49
C VAL A 27 -14.38 -1.82 0.59
N LYS A 28 -14.17 -2.42 -0.60
CA LYS A 28 -15.22 -2.60 -1.61
C LYS A 28 -16.44 -3.39 -1.14
N ASN A 29 -16.29 -4.22 -0.12
CA ASN A 29 -17.36 -5.05 0.43
C ASN A 29 -17.98 -4.47 1.71
N ASN A 30 -17.46 -3.34 2.23
CA ASN A 30 -18.04 -2.62 3.34
C ASN A 30 -19.34 -1.91 2.93
N GLN A 31 -20.41 -2.04 3.72
CA GLN A 31 -21.74 -1.51 3.36
C GLN A 31 -21.76 0.03 3.36
N THR A 32 -21.19 0.67 4.37
CA THR A 32 -21.04 2.13 4.44
C THR A 32 -20.29 2.66 3.22
N PHE A 33 -19.21 1.97 2.81
CA PHE A 33 -18.45 2.36 1.62
C PHE A 33 -19.31 2.28 0.35
N LYS A 34 -20.06 1.18 0.15
CA LYS A 34 -20.95 1.01 -1.02
C LYS A 34 -22.05 2.06 -1.09
N GLN A 35 -22.58 2.49 0.05
CA GLN A 35 -23.64 3.50 0.13
C GLN A 35 -23.12 4.91 -0.13
N LEU A 36 -21.95 5.24 0.40
CA LEU A 36 -21.41 6.60 0.34
C LEU A 36 -20.59 6.90 -0.91
N PHE A 37 -19.97 5.88 -1.52
CA PHE A 37 -18.97 6.10 -2.58
C PHE A 37 -19.23 5.25 -3.83
N PRO A 38 -19.50 5.86 -4.99
CA PRO A 38 -19.62 5.15 -6.27
C PRO A 38 -18.22 4.84 -6.86
N ILE A 39 -17.43 4.04 -6.13
CA ILE A 39 -16.04 3.70 -6.46
C ILE A 39 -15.93 2.21 -6.77
N HIS A 40 -15.37 1.89 -7.94
CA HIS A 40 -15.31 0.53 -8.50
C HIS A 40 -13.89 -0.02 -8.69
N ASN A 41 -12.86 0.79 -8.42
CA ASN A 41 -11.47 0.34 -8.49
C ASN A 41 -10.54 1.24 -7.66
N GLY A 42 -9.28 0.80 -7.50
CA GLY A 42 -8.27 1.55 -6.76
C GLY A 42 -7.88 2.88 -7.40
N ALA A 43 -8.02 3.08 -8.72
CA ALA A 43 -7.67 4.35 -9.35
C ALA A 43 -8.71 5.43 -9.02
N GLN A 44 -9.99 5.08 -9.04
CA GLN A 44 -11.08 5.92 -8.57
C GLN A 44 -10.96 6.22 -7.07
N LEU A 45 -10.59 5.21 -6.27
CA LEU A 45 -10.33 5.41 -4.84
C LEU A 45 -9.19 6.40 -4.59
N ARG A 46 -8.08 6.26 -5.34
CA ARG A 46 -6.96 7.19 -5.28
C ARG A 46 -7.41 8.61 -5.57
N LYS A 47 -8.10 8.82 -6.69
CA LYS A 47 -8.59 10.15 -7.09
C LYS A 47 -9.42 10.80 -5.98
N TYR A 48 -10.39 10.06 -5.45
CA TYR A 48 -11.26 10.53 -4.38
C TYR A 48 -10.48 10.91 -3.11
N ILE A 49 -9.59 10.03 -2.64
CA ILE A 49 -8.78 10.31 -1.44
C ILE A 49 -7.86 11.50 -1.70
N CYS A 50 -7.17 11.57 -2.84
CA CYS A 50 -6.29 12.70 -3.18
C CYS A 50 -7.05 14.02 -3.20
N GLU A 51 -8.25 14.08 -3.78
CA GLU A 51 -9.11 15.27 -3.76
C GLU A 51 -9.44 15.69 -2.31
N PHE A 52 -9.81 14.73 -1.46
CA PHE A 52 -10.06 14.98 -0.04
C PHE A 52 -8.81 15.52 0.68
N LEU A 53 -7.62 14.97 0.39
CA LEU A 53 -6.36 15.42 0.98
C LEU A 53 -5.98 16.84 0.54
N ILE A 54 -6.21 17.17 -0.73
CA ILE A 54 -6.01 18.52 -1.28
C ILE A 54 -6.89 19.52 -0.54
N HIS A 55 -8.19 19.25 -0.42
CA HIS A 55 -9.17 20.17 0.19
C HIS A 55 -8.85 20.49 1.65
N ARG A 56 -8.27 19.53 2.38
CA ARG A 56 -7.90 19.74 3.79
C ARG A 56 -6.57 20.46 4.00
N GLY A 57 -5.74 20.62 2.96
CA GLY A 57 -4.45 21.31 3.05
C GLY A 57 -3.57 20.74 4.17
N HIS A 58 -3.31 19.43 4.13
CA HIS A 58 -2.72 18.72 5.28
C HIS A 58 -1.25 19.08 5.53
N ASN A 59 -0.98 19.73 6.66
CA ASN A 59 0.37 20.02 7.17
C ASN A 59 1.27 18.77 7.32
N LYS A 60 0.70 17.55 7.32
CA LYS A 60 1.49 16.31 7.32
C LYS A 60 2.38 16.15 6.08
N PHE A 61 2.08 16.83 4.98
CA PHE A 61 2.95 16.86 3.80
C PHE A 61 4.18 17.75 3.98
N ARG A 62 4.17 18.71 4.92
CA ARG A 62 5.24 19.72 5.06
C ARG A 62 6.62 19.10 5.19
N GLY A 63 6.80 18.14 6.10
CA GLY A 63 8.11 17.53 6.34
C GLY A 63 8.64 16.83 5.08
N TYR A 64 7.78 16.10 4.38
CA TYR A 64 8.12 15.44 3.12
C TYR A 64 8.49 16.45 2.02
N LEU A 65 7.67 17.50 1.84
CA LEU A 65 7.91 18.52 0.80
C LEU A 65 9.17 19.34 1.08
N VAL A 66 9.46 19.67 2.35
CA VAL A 66 10.72 20.33 2.74
C VAL A 66 11.92 19.44 2.39
N MET A 67 11.86 18.16 2.74
CA MET A 67 12.94 17.22 2.41
C MET A 67 13.14 17.09 0.91
N ALA A 68 12.06 16.89 0.14
CA ALA A 68 12.12 16.78 -1.31
C ALA A 68 12.67 18.07 -1.95
N LYS A 69 12.23 19.24 -1.50
CA LYS A 69 12.74 20.54 -1.95
C LYS A 69 14.24 20.68 -1.70
N SER A 70 14.70 20.39 -0.48
CA SER A 70 16.13 20.47 -0.12
C SER A 70 17.00 19.54 -0.96
N LEU A 71 16.54 18.30 -1.18
CA LEU A 71 17.27 17.33 -2.01
C LEU A 71 17.38 17.82 -3.47
N LEU A 72 16.30 18.34 -4.05
CA LEU A 72 16.31 18.84 -5.43
C LEU A 72 17.17 20.10 -5.59
N THR A 73 17.05 21.06 -4.66
CA THR A 73 17.86 22.28 -4.65
C THR A 73 19.36 22.00 -4.52
N ALA A 74 19.76 20.91 -3.84
CA ALA A 74 21.16 20.50 -3.76
C ALA A 74 21.78 20.15 -5.12
N TYR A 75 20.97 19.64 -6.06
CA TYR A 75 21.42 19.36 -7.44
C TYR A 75 21.28 20.58 -8.35
N SER A 76 20.12 21.26 -8.31
CA SER A 76 19.90 22.48 -9.09
C SER A 76 18.66 23.26 -8.64
N ASN A 77 18.71 24.60 -8.81
CA ASN A 77 17.54 25.47 -8.70
C ASN A 77 16.83 25.71 -10.04
N ASP A 78 17.32 25.14 -11.14
CA ASP A 78 16.71 25.24 -12.46
C ASP A 78 15.87 23.99 -12.76
N LYS A 79 14.56 24.20 -12.95
CA LYS A 79 13.58 23.17 -13.31
C LYS A 79 13.99 22.39 -14.57
N SER A 80 14.40 23.09 -15.62
CA SER A 80 14.77 22.48 -16.91
C SER A 80 16.04 21.67 -16.80
N LYS A 81 16.99 22.09 -15.94
CA LYS A 81 18.21 21.34 -15.66
C LYS A 81 17.89 20.06 -14.89
N LEU A 82 17.08 20.14 -13.82
CA LEU A 82 16.70 18.96 -13.02
C LEU A 82 16.01 17.88 -13.86
N LEU A 83 15.09 18.26 -14.75
CA LEU A 83 14.37 17.28 -15.59
C LEU A 83 15.29 16.49 -16.53
N LYS A 84 16.49 17.01 -16.83
CA LYS A 84 17.53 16.33 -17.62
C LYS A 84 18.45 15.41 -16.79
N MET A 85 18.46 15.55 -15.46
CA MET A 85 19.36 14.84 -14.53
C MET A 85 18.80 13.47 -14.14
N HIS A 86 18.80 12.54 -15.09
CA HIS A 86 18.05 11.30 -14.95
C HIS A 86 18.49 10.39 -13.80
N ASP A 87 19.78 10.29 -13.52
CA ASP A 87 20.35 9.39 -12.50
C ASP A 87 20.19 10.00 -11.10
N GLU A 88 20.42 11.31 -10.98
CA GLU A 88 20.26 12.06 -9.74
C GLU A 88 18.80 12.07 -9.27
N LEU A 89 17.85 12.18 -10.20
CA LEU A 89 16.43 12.03 -9.87
C LEU A 89 16.09 10.62 -9.36
N MET A 90 16.81 9.59 -9.80
CA MET A 90 16.66 8.24 -9.24
C MET A 90 17.22 8.16 -7.82
N GLU A 91 18.33 8.84 -7.51
CA GLU A 91 18.87 8.93 -6.15
C GLU A 91 17.89 9.64 -5.20
N VAL A 92 17.34 10.79 -5.62
CA VAL A 92 16.31 11.51 -4.86
C VAL A 92 15.09 10.62 -4.62
N ALA A 93 14.63 9.89 -5.65
CA ALA A 93 13.51 8.97 -5.52
C ALA A 93 13.80 7.85 -4.50
N GLN A 94 15.02 7.31 -4.48
CA GLN A 94 15.43 6.29 -3.51
C GLN A 94 15.44 6.83 -2.07
N LEU A 95 15.99 8.04 -1.85
CA LEU A 95 16.02 8.69 -0.53
C LEU A 95 14.62 8.99 0.00
N LEU A 96 13.73 9.41 -0.90
CA LEU A 96 12.31 9.64 -0.58
C LEU A 96 11.48 8.34 -0.53
N SER A 97 12.07 7.20 -0.87
CA SER A 97 11.41 5.89 -0.98
C SER A 97 10.16 5.90 -1.89
N VAL A 98 10.29 6.55 -3.04
CA VAL A 98 9.25 6.68 -4.08
C VAL A 98 9.83 6.33 -5.46
N ASN A 99 9.01 6.41 -6.50
CA ASN A 99 9.49 6.24 -7.88
C ASN A 99 9.91 7.59 -8.48
N LYS A 100 10.62 7.56 -9.61
CA LYS A 100 11.05 8.78 -10.32
C LYS A 100 9.88 9.67 -10.75
N ILE A 101 8.72 9.07 -11.07
CA ILE A 101 7.52 9.80 -11.49
C ILE A 101 7.01 10.71 -10.37
N GLU A 102 7.08 10.27 -9.11
CA GLU A 102 6.78 11.13 -7.96
C GLU A 102 7.67 12.38 -7.93
N VAL A 103 8.98 12.19 -8.10
CA VAL A 103 9.95 13.28 -8.07
C VAL A 103 9.75 14.25 -9.24
N VAL A 104 9.55 13.72 -10.46
CA VAL A 104 9.25 14.52 -11.65
C VAL A 104 7.96 15.32 -11.45
N SER A 105 6.92 14.70 -10.89
CA SER A 105 5.66 15.40 -10.59
C SER A 105 5.85 16.54 -9.59
N LEU A 106 6.70 16.39 -8.57
CA LEU A 106 7.03 17.49 -7.65
C LEU A 106 7.75 18.65 -8.36
N ILE A 107 8.68 18.35 -9.26
CA ILE A 107 9.39 19.35 -10.07
C ILE A 107 8.42 20.09 -10.99
N GLU A 108 7.54 19.33 -11.67
CA GLU A 108 6.52 19.88 -12.56
C GLU A 108 5.49 20.73 -11.80
N ALA A 109 5.18 20.37 -10.55
CA ALA A 109 4.34 21.13 -9.62
C ALA A 109 5.05 22.35 -8.99
N ASP A 110 6.25 22.72 -9.46
CA ASP A 110 7.01 23.90 -9.06
C ASP A 110 7.46 23.89 -7.59
N ILE A 111 7.87 22.73 -7.06
CA ILE A 111 8.34 22.59 -5.67
C ILE A 111 9.49 23.54 -5.30
N LEU A 112 10.38 23.86 -6.26
CA LEU A 112 11.54 24.72 -6.02
C LEU A 112 11.14 26.15 -5.65
N THR A 113 10.14 26.71 -6.33
CA THR A 113 9.69 28.09 -6.11
C THR A 113 8.57 28.18 -5.08
N THR A 114 7.83 27.10 -4.87
CA THR A 114 6.71 27.07 -3.92
C THR A 114 7.16 27.25 -2.47
N ASN A 115 6.43 28.08 -1.71
CA ASN A 115 6.65 28.25 -0.26
C ASN A 115 5.97 27.14 0.56
N VAL A 116 6.68 26.03 0.72
CA VAL A 116 6.23 24.84 1.47
C VAL A 116 6.14 25.04 3.00
N ALA A 117 6.45 26.22 3.52
CA ALA A 117 6.25 26.56 4.93
C ALA A 117 4.80 26.99 5.24
N THR A 118 4.03 27.37 4.21
CA THR A 118 2.66 27.87 4.33
C THR A 118 1.63 26.83 3.91
N LYS A 119 0.43 26.88 4.48
CA LYS A 119 -0.66 25.97 4.10
C LYS A 119 -1.07 26.15 2.64
N ASP A 120 -1.16 27.39 2.17
CA ASP A 120 -1.54 27.71 0.79
C ASP A 120 -0.50 27.27 -0.23
N GLY A 121 0.80 27.43 0.10
CA GLY A 121 1.89 26.89 -0.72
C GLY A 121 1.86 25.37 -0.80
N ILE A 122 1.62 24.67 0.31
CA ILE A 122 1.43 23.21 0.30
C ILE A 122 0.21 22.84 -0.55
N GLN A 123 -0.93 23.47 -0.34
CA GLN A 123 -2.17 23.14 -1.05
C GLN A 123 -2.04 23.37 -2.55
N SER A 124 -1.50 24.51 -2.99
CA SER A 124 -1.28 24.82 -4.41
C SER A 124 -0.36 23.81 -5.10
N LEU A 125 0.69 23.35 -4.43
CA LEU A 125 1.55 22.27 -4.93
C LEU A 125 0.80 20.95 -5.03
N LEU A 126 0.05 20.57 -3.97
CA LEU A 126 -0.69 19.31 -3.94
C LEU A 126 -1.78 19.23 -5.02
N VAL A 127 -2.43 20.35 -5.37
CA VAL A 127 -3.41 20.43 -6.48
C VAL A 127 -2.79 19.98 -7.80
N LYS A 128 -1.54 20.36 -8.08
CA LYS A 128 -0.82 19.98 -9.31
C LYS A 128 -0.22 18.58 -9.21
N HIS A 129 0.32 18.25 -8.04
CA HIS A 129 1.11 17.04 -7.82
C HIS A 129 0.26 15.78 -7.65
N LEU A 130 -0.73 15.79 -6.75
CA LEU A 130 -1.43 14.57 -6.37
C LEU A 130 -2.23 13.92 -7.52
N PRO A 131 -2.78 14.66 -8.50
CA PRO A 131 -3.47 14.06 -9.65
C PRO A 131 -2.59 13.29 -10.64
N THR A 132 -1.26 13.47 -10.64
CA THR A 132 -0.39 12.78 -11.62
C THR A 132 -0.52 11.26 -11.47
N THR A 133 -0.71 10.58 -12.60
CA THR A 133 -0.82 9.11 -12.65
C THR A 133 0.54 8.45 -12.42
N ASP A 134 0.54 7.15 -12.11
CA ASP A 134 1.76 6.33 -12.00
C ASP A 134 2.76 6.71 -10.90
N ARG A 135 2.55 7.84 -10.21
CA ARG A 135 3.25 8.22 -8.98
C ARG A 135 3.11 7.14 -7.93
N MET A 136 4.20 6.81 -7.27
CA MET A 136 4.12 6.05 -6.02
C MET A 136 3.66 6.99 -4.89
N PRO A 137 2.68 6.61 -4.06
CA PRO A 137 2.21 7.46 -2.97
C PRO A 137 3.35 7.80 -2.01
N SER A 138 3.55 9.09 -1.72
CA SER A 138 4.48 9.52 -0.67
C SER A 138 4.02 9.05 0.72
N MET A 139 4.94 8.98 1.68
CA MET A 139 4.62 8.61 3.07
C MET A 139 3.43 9.38 3.70
N PRO A 140 3.29 10.72 3.53
CA PRO A 140 2.10 11.42 4.00
C PRO A 140 0.82 10.99 3.26
N GLU A 141 0.86 10.81 1.93
CA GLU A 141 -0.28 10.30 1.14
C GLU A 141 -0.70 8.92 1.65
N PHE A 142 0.26 8.02 1.87
CA PHE A 142 0.07 6.68 2.43
C PHE A 142 -0.58 6.72 3.82
N SER A 143 -0.01 7.49 4.75
CA SER A 143 -0.49 7.57 6.14
C SER A 143 -1.90 8.17 6.22
N LEU A 144 -2.15 9.23 5.47
CA LEU A 144 -3.45 9.91 5.45
C LEU A 144 -4.52 9.06 4.77
N SER A 145 -4.17 8.28 3.74
CA SER A 145 -5.09 7.34 3.10
C SER A 145 -5.55 6.25 4.09
N ILE A 146 -4.63 5.66 4.86
CA ILE A 146 -4.99 4.70 5.91
C ILE A 146 -5.85 5.35 7.00
N GLN A 147 -5.50 6.58 7.41
CA GLN A 147 -6.27 7.33 8.41
C GLN A 147 -7.70 7.60 7.93
N PHE A 148 -7.88 7.99 6.67
CA PHE A 148 -9.20 8.19 6.06
C PHE A 148 -10.06 6.93 6.14
N ILE A 149 -9.50 5.77 5.78
CA ILE A 149 -10.21 4.48 5.84
C ILE A 149 -10.61 4.14 7.29
N LYS A 150 -9.72 4.40 8.25
CA LYS A 150 -10.01 4.19 9.67
C LYS A 150 -11.17 5.08 10.13
N ASP A 151 -11.09 6.38 9.88
CA ASP A 151 -12.02 7.36 10.45
C ASP A 151 -13.42 7.28 9.81
N ILE A 152 -13.51 6.89 8.54
CA ILE A 152 -14.79 6.83 7.81
C ILE A 152 -15.45 5.46 7.89
N LEU A 153 -14.66 4.38 7.91
CA LEU A 153 -15.18 3.01 7.76
C LEU A 153 -14.95 2.11 8.96
N ASN A 154 -14.30 2.61 10.03
CA ASN A 154 -13.90 1.82 11.20
C ASN A 154 -13.06 0.58 10.81
N ILE A 155 -12.19 0.73 9.82
CA ILE A 155 -11.26 -0.31 9.39
C ILE A 155 -9.82 0.09 9.75
N ILE A 156 -9.17 -0.71 10.60
CA ILE A 156 -7.74 -0.55 10.92
C ILE A 156 -6.91 -1.29 9.88
N VAL A 157 -6.14 -0.55 9.07
CA VAL A 157 -5.21 -1.12 8.09
C VAL A 157 -3.81 -1.26 8.70
N LEU A 158 -3.27 -2.48 8.68
CA LEU A 158 -2.00 -2.86 9.27
C LEU A 158 -0.97 -3.17 8.18
N PRO A 159 -0.09 -2.22 7.81
CA PRO A 159 0.98 -2.47 6.86
C PRO A 159 2.16 -3.19 7.53
N ILE A 160 2.52 -4.34 6.97
CA ILE A 160 3.64 -5.18 7.40
C ILE A 160 4.71 -5.15 6.33
N VAL A 161 5.87 -4.59 6.70
CA VAL A 161 7.02 -4.46 5.81
C VAL A 161 7.84 -5.75 5.83
N LEU A 162 7.99 -6.39 4.68
CA LEU A 162 8.97 -7.45 4.45
C LEU A 162 10.34 -6.81 4.19
N GLN A 163 11.38 -7.30 4.86
CA GLN A 163 12.71 -6.66 4.85
C GLN A 163 13.25 -6.41 3.43
N ARG A 164 13.80 -5.20 3.24
CA ARG A 164 14.61 -4.77 2.10
C ARG A 164 16.05 -5.25 2.38
N ARG A 165 16.66 -6.12 1.55
CA ARG A 165 18.10 -6.53 1.58
C ARG A 165 18.96 -5.36 2.03
N VAL A 166 19.81 -5.62 3.01
CA VAL A 166 20.90 -4.73 3.42
C VAL A 166 22.21 -5.10 2.71
N ARG A 167 22.33 -6.28 2.08
CA ARG A 167 23.57 -6.76 1.42
C ARG A 167 23.34 -7.50 0.09
N GLN A 168 24.35 -7.51 -0.78
CA GLN A 168 24.30 -8.04 -2.16
C GLN A 168 24.24 -9.57 -2.26
N ASP A 169 24.71 -10.31 -1.24
CA ASP A 169 24.96 -11.77 -1.34
C ASP A 169 23.81 -12.68 -0.87
N GLU A 170 22.65 -12.14 -0.47
CA GLU A 170 21.53 -12.94 0.03
C GLU A 170 20.55 -13.41 -1.06
N ARG A 171 19.98 -14.61 -0.86
CA ARG A 171 18.94 -15.27 -1.67
C ARG A 171 17.84 -14.29 -2.15
N PRO A 172 17.22 -14.51 -3.32
CA PRO A 172 16.21 -13.60 -3.86
C PRO A 172 15.08 -13.35 -2.84
N ARG A 173 14.83 -12.08 -2.53
CA ARG A 173 13.84 -11.64 -1.52
C ARG A 173 12.48 -12.28 -1.79
N SER A 174 11.76 -12.67 -0.73
CA SER A 174 10.40 -13.23 -0.82
C SER A 174 9.48 -12.35 -1.67
N MET A 175 9.59 -11.00 -1.59
CA MET A 175 8.80 -10.10 -2.44
C MET A 175 9.29 -10.02 -3.90
N ASN A 176 10.60 -10.15 -4.17
CA ASN A 176 11.10 -10.24 -5.55
C ASN A 176 10.62 -11.53 -6.24
N LEU A 177 10.49 -12.63 -5.48
CA LEU A 177 9.87 -13.86 -5.97
C LEU A 177 8.36 -13.68 -6.17
N ILE A 178 7.64 -13.02 -5.25
CA ILE A 178 6.22 -12.64 -5.41
C ILE A 178 6.01 -11.77 -6.66
N ASN A 179 6.87 -10.77 -6.86
CA ASN A 179 6.81 -9.87 -8.01
C ASN A 179 7.20 -10.60 -9.31
N LYS A 180 8.22 -11.46 -9.30
CA LYS A 180 8.58 -12.29 -10.46
C LYS A 180 7.42 -13.19 -10.91
N TYR A 181 6.65 -13.73 -9.95
CA TYR A 181 5.43 -14.48 -10.22
C TYR A 181 4.29 -13.60 -10.78
N ASN A 182 4.10 -12.39 -10.24
CA ASN A 182 3.02 -11.48 -10.64
C ASN A 182 3.26 -10.78 -11.99
N TYR A 183 4.51 -10.44 -12.30
CA TYR A 183 4.91 -9.66 -13.48
C TYR A 183 5.59 -10.48 -14.59
N GLY A 184 6.16 -11.65 -14.29
CA GLY A 184 6.89 -12.51 -15.22
C GLY A 184 6.00 -13.48 -16.02
N LYS A 185 5.01 -12.97 -16.77
CA LYS A 185 3.98 -13.81 -17.43
C LYS A 185 4.39 -14.50 -18.74
N LYS A 186 5.67 -14.54 -19.15
CA LYS A 186 6.01 -15.08 -20.49
C LYS A 186 6.80 -16.39 -20.54
N ARG A 187 7.56 -16.81 -19.52
CA ARG A 187 8.36 -18.06 -19.60
C ARG A 187 8.71 -18.65 -18.23
N MET A 188 7.76 -19.20 -17.48
CA MET A 188 8.11 -20.06 -16.35
C MET A 188 7.43 -21.42 -16.52
N ALA A 189 8.27 -22.43 -16.74
CA ALA A 189 7.88 -23.83 -16.72
C ALA A 189 7.40 -24.20 -15.29
N THR A 190 6.30 -24.96 -15.26
CA THR A 190 5.77 -25.74 -14.13
C THR A 190 5.60 -25.02 -12.78
N GLY A 191 4.38 -24.50 -12.56
CA GLY A 191 3.94 -23.66 -11.43
C GLY A 191 4.00 -24.24 -10.01
N ASP A 192 4.55 -25.42 -9.77
CA ASP A 192 4.55 -26.06 -8.44
C ASP A 192 5.83 -25.81 -7.62
N ALA A 193 7.00 -25.75 -8.26
CA ALA A 193 8.28 -25.61 -7.54
C ALA A 193 8.47 -24.20 -6.95
N ILE A 194 8.01 -23.17 -7.66
CA ILE A 194 8.16 -21.77 -7.27
C ILE A 194 7.19 -21.41 -6.13
N LEU A 195 5.95 -21.90 -6.18
CA LEU A 195 5.00 -21.75 -5.07
C LEU A 195 5.47 -22.47 -3.80
N ARG A 196 6.10 -23.65 -3.93
CA ARG A 196 6.75 -24.33 -2.80
C ARG A 196 7.92 -23.51 -2.25
N SER A 197 8.78 -22.96 -3.10
CA SER A 197 9.88 -22.06 -2.67
C SER A 197 9.35 -20.83 -1.94
N MET A 198 8.30 -20.16 -2.44
CA MET A 198 7.77 -18.95 -1.80
C MET A 198 7.07 -19.23 -0.47
N LYS A 199 6.39 -20.38 -0.34
CA LYS A 199 5.87 -20.85 0.95
C LYS A 199 7.01 -21.08 1.94
N MET A 200 8.08 -21.72 1.46
CA MET A 200 9.31 -21.89 2.24
C MET A 200 9.94 -20.54 2.58
N ASP A 201 10.03 -19.57 1.68
CA ASP A 201 10.66 -18.27 1.94
C ASP A 201 9.83 -17.37 2.89
N ILE A 202 8.50 -17.44 2.86
CA ILE A 202 7.64 -16.76 3.86
C ILE A 202 7.78 -17.42 5.23
N LYS A 203 7.90 -18.76 5.26
CA LYS A 203 8.13 -19.54 6.48
C LYS A 203 9.53 -19.28 7.04
N ASP A 204 10.56 -19.32 6.21
CA ASP A 204 11.98 -19.10 6.52
C ASP A 204 12.24 -17.65 6.95
N ALA A 205 11.58 -16.67 6.34
CA ALA A 205 11.65 -15.27 6.78
C ALA A 205 10.83 -14.98 8.06
N ASN A 206 10.19 -16.02 8.64
CA ASN A 206 9.36 -15.96 9.84
C ASN A 206 8.25 -14.91 9.74
N VAL A 207 7.70 -14.73 8.54
CA VAL A 207 6.78 -13.61 8.21
C VAL A 207 5.48 -13.73 8.98
N VAL A 208 4.93 -14.94 9.12
CA VAL A 208 3.67 -15.17 9.86
C VAL A 208 3.86 -14.78 11.34
N ASN A 209 4.96 -15.18 11.98
CA ASN A 209 5.23 -14.78 13.35
C ASN A 209 5.56 -13.28 13.46
N LYS A 210 6.25 -12.67 12.49
CA LYS A 210 6.45 -11.20 12.46
C LYS A 210 5.15 -10.43 12.26
N ILE A 211 4.22 -10.97 11.45
CA ILE A 211 2.87 -10.43 11.29
C ILE A 211 2.14 -10.54 12.63
N ARG A 212 2.13 -11.73 13.26
CA ARG A 212 1.55 -11.93 14.59
C ARG A 212 2.16 -11.03 15.64
N GLU A 213 3.48 -10.89 15.67
CA GLU A 213 4.20 -10.05 16.62
C GLU A 213 3.90 -8.57 16.37
N ARG A 214 3.88 -8.09 15.13
CA ARG A 214 3.54 -6.68 14.85
C ARG A 214 2.07 -6.37 15.13
N ILE A 215 1.18 -7.31 14.83
CA ILE A 215 -0.23 -7.20 15.18
C ILE A 215 -0.35 -7.23 16.71
N GLY A 216 0.25 -8.22 17.37
CA GLY A 216 0.33 -8.38 18.81
C GLY A 216 0.91 -7.16 19.53
N ASN A 217 1.99 -6.57 19.03
CA ASN A 217 2.58 -5.34 19.55
C ASN A 217 1.64 -4.15 19.38
N LYS A 218 0.94 -4.04 18.25
CA LYS A 218 -0.09 -3.00 18.09
C LYS A 218 -1.29 -3.23 19.00
N PHE A 219 -1.69 -4.48 19.21
CA PHE A 219 -2.71 -4.86 20.19
C PHE A 219 -2.26 -4.50 21.60
N GLU A 220 -1.04 -4.87 21.99
CA GLU A 220 -0.43 -4.51 23.26
C GLU A 220 -0.25 -3.01 23.43
N GLU A 221 0.14 -2.26 22.41
CA GLU A 221 0.25 -0.80 22.48
C GLU A 221 -1.11 -0.13 22.65
N MET A 222 -2.16 -0.65 21.99
CA MET A 222 -3.53 -0.24 22.22
C MET A 222 -3.99 -0.58 23.65
N ASN A 223 -3.52 -1.69 24.22
CA ASN A 223 -3.84 -2.16 25.58
C ASN A 223 -3.01 -1.46 26.70
N LYS A 224 -1.72 -1.20 26.47
CA LYS A 224 -0.75 -0.58 27.39
C LYS A 224 -1.00 0.92 27.55
N LYS A 225 -1.64 1.57 26.58
CA LYS A 225 -1.91 3.02 26.62
C LYS A 225 -3.00 3.48 27.58
N LYS A 226 -3.61 2.61 28.41
CA LYS A 226 -4.24 2.89 29.73
C LYS A 226 -5.25 1.77 30.08
N GLY A 227 -5.13 1.21 31.28
CA GLY A 227 -6.01 0.14 31.78
C GLY A 227 -7.45 0.58 31.94
N SER A 228 -8.35 0.12 31.05
CA SER A 228 -9.78 0.00 31.35
C SER A 228 -10.49 -0.90 30.32
N SER A 229 -11.41 -1.73 30.82
CA SER A 229 -12.33 -2.60 30.05
C SER A 229 -13.22 -1.84 29.05
N ARG A 230 -13.33 -0.49 29.15
CA ARG A 230 -14.04 0.37 28.18
C ARG A 230 -13.39 0.43 26.80
N MET A 231 -12.08 0.15 26.66
CA MET A 231 -11.37 0.18 25.37
C MET A 231 -11.35 -1.18 24.65
N LEU A 232 -11.48 -2.30 25.36
CA LEU A 232 -11.72 -3.61 24.71
C LEU A 232 -13.00 -3.55 23.87
N ASN A 233 -14.05 -2.89 24.40
CA ASN A 233 -15.27 -2.60 23.65
C ASN A 233 -15.04 -1.70 22.43
N LYS A 234 -14.03 -0.81 22.44
CA LYS A 234 -13.69 0.02 21.27
C LYS A 234 -12.85 -0.72 20.25
N ALA A 235 -12.02 -1.69 20.65
CA ALA A 235 -11.25 -2.50 19.70
C ALA A 235 -12.16 -3.43 18.89
N SER A 236 -13.19 -4.00 19.53
CA SER A 236 -14.21 -4.81 18.87
C SER A 236 -15.14 -4.02 17.94
N GLU A 237 -15.20 -2.69 18.05
CA GLU A 237 -15.89 -1.81 17.08
C GLU A 237 -15.17 -1.73 15.72
N TYR A 238 -13.88 -2.10 15.66
CA TYR A 238 -13.11 -2.07 14.41
C TYR A 238 -13.06 -3.44 13.75
N THR A 239 -12.93 -3.40 12.42
CA THR A 239 -12.41 -4.53 11.64
C THR A 239 -11.00 -4.24 11.16
N TYR A 240 -10.26 -5.29 10.81
CA TYR A 240 -8.83 -5.22 10.61
C TYR A 240 -8.42 -5.82 9.28
N ALA A 241 -7.63 -5.06 8.52
CA ALA A 241 -7.04 -5.51 7.27
C ALA A 241 -5.52 -5.50 7.37
N VAL A 242 -4.88 -6.56 6.89
CA VAL A 242 -3.42 -6.69 6.90
C VAL A 242 -2.90 -6.50 5.48
N LEU A 243 -1.99 -5.54 5.30
CA LEU A 243 -1.29 -5.33 4.04
C LEU A 243 0.15 -5.83 4.18
N ILE A 244 0.63 -6.62 3.23
CA ILE A 244 2.02 -7.05 3.14
C ILE A 244 2.72 -6.20 2.07
N THR A 245 3.87 -5.62 2.40
CA THR A 245 4.56 -4.68 1.52
C THR A 245 6.08 -4.77 1.61
N ASP A 246 6.79 -4.46 0.52
CA ASP A 246 8.23 -4.14 0.51
C ASP A 246 8.48 -2.63 0.37
N GLN A 247 7.46 -1.83 0.70
CA GLN A 247 7.32 -0.39 0.47
C GLN A 247 7.07 0.00 -0.99
N ALA A 248 7.41 -0.82 -1.99
CA ALA A 248 7.12 -0.54 -3.39
C ALA A 248 5.84 -1.24 -3.89
N HIS A 249 5.53 -2.40 -3.31
CA HIS A 249 4.43 -3.27 -3.67
C HIS A 249 3.54 -3.51 -2.46
N TYR A 250 2.24 -3.62 -2.68
CA TYR A 250 1.27 -3.85 -1.62
C TYR A 250 0.34 -5.00 -2.01
N GLN A 251 0.10 -5.89 -1.06
CA GLN A 251 -0.76 -7.06 -1.20
C GLN A 251 -1.65 -7.18 0.03
N VAL A 252 -2.86 -7.72 -0.11
CA VAL A 252 -3.78 -7.93 1.02
C VAL A 252 -3.61 -9.35 1.56
N LEU A 253 -3.45 -9.50 2.87
CA LEU A 253 -3.48 -10.80 3.53
C LEU A 253 -4.89 -11.07 4.07
N SER A 254 -5.49 -12.17 3.62
CA SER A 254 -6.73 -12.70 4.16
C SER A 254 -6.44 -13.73 5.24
N LEU A 255 -6.84 -13.42 6.46
CA LEU A 255 -6.64 -14.29 7.63
C LEU A 255 -7.68 -15.43 7.68
N ASN A 256 -8.83 -15.21 7.05
CA ASN A 256 -9.97 -16.13 6.96
C ASN A 256 -10.03 -16.90 5.62
N GLY A 257 -8.98 -16.84 4.80
CA GLY A 257 -8.88 -17.56 3.52
C GLY A 257 -9.84 -17.11 2.42
N MET A 258 -10.51 -15.98 2.61
CA MET A 258 -11.42 -15.42 1.61
C MET A 258 -10.69 -15.07 0.30
N SER A 259 -11.38 -15.31 -0.81
CA SER A 259 -10.93 -14.78 -2.10
C SER A 259 -10.96 -13.27 -2.10
N ALA A 260 -10.17 -12.68 -2.99
CA ALA A 260 -10.11 -11.24 -3.11
C ALA A 260 -11.47 -10.64 -3.53
N LEU A 261 -12.33 -11.39 -4.24
CA LEU A 261 -13.69 -10.96 -4.60
C LEU A 261 -14.59 -10.82 -3.37
N LYS A 262 -14.51 -11.76 -2.44
CA LYS A 262 -15.35 -11.85 -1.25
C LYS A 262 -14.71 -11.27 0.00
N TYR A 263 -13.48 -10.76 -0.11
CA TYR A 263 -12.70 -10.28 1.03
C TYR A 263 -13.48 -9.28 1.85
N VAL A 264 -13.53 -9.53 3.16
CA VAL A 264 -13.92 -8.56 4.18
C VAL A 264 -12.81 -8.51 5.23
N PRO A 265 -12.50 -7.33 5.79
CA PRO A 265 -11.56 -7.21 6.91
C PRO A 265 -11.99 -8.09 8.09
N SER A 266 -11.01 -8.68 8.78
CA SER A 266 -11.24 -9.60 9.90
C SER A 266 -11.82 -8.87 11.10
N THR A 267 -12.69 -9.54 11.84
CA THR A 267 -13.17 -9.04 13.13
C THR A 267 -12.04 -9.03 14.15
N TYR A 268 -12.27 -8.39 15.29
CA TYR A 268 -11.36 -8.46 16.43
C TYR A 268 -11.10 -9.90 16.88
N ASP A 269 -12.13 -10.74 16.92
CA ASP A 269 -12.02 -12.14 17.37
C ASP A 269 -11.21 -12.99 16.38
N ASP A 270 -11.49 -12.88 15.08
CA ASP A 270 -10.72 -13.56 14.03
C ASP A 270 -9.23 -13.18 14.10
N LEU A 271 -8.95 -11.89 14.33
CA LEU A 271 -7.59 -11.40 14.43
C LEU A 271 -6.91 -11.89 15.71
N SER A 272 -7.63 -11.90 16.83
CA SER A 272 -7.13 -12.38 18.12
C SER A 272 -6.82 -13.88 18.06
N MET A 273 -7.73 -14.68 17.49
CA MET A 273 -7.49 -16.10 17.24
C MET A 273 -6.24 -16.31 16.39
N PHE A 274 -6.06 -15.52 15.34
CA PHE A 274 -4.85 -15.58 14.52
C PHE A 274 -3.56 -15.25 15.30
N ILE A 275 -3.58 -14.25 16.19
CA ILE A 275 -2.42 -13.85 17.01
C ILE A 275 -2.01 -14.96 17.97
N PHE A 276 -2.98 -15.57 18.65
CA PHE A 276 -2.74 -16.60 19.68
C PHE A 276 -2.66 -18.03 19.12
N SER A 277 -2.90 -18.22 17.82
CA SER A 277 -2.77 -19.51 17.15
C SER A 277 -1.32 -19.98 17.11
N SER A 278 -1.11 -21.26 17.44
CA SER A 278 0.16 -21.97 17.27
C SER A 278 0.31 -22.60 15.87
N ASP A 279 -0.76 -22.61 15.07
CA ASP A 279 -0.75 -23.16 13.70
C ASP A 279 -0.13 -22.14 12.73
N ASN A 280 0.87 -22.55 11.95
CA ASN A 280 1.52 -21.71 10.94
C ASN A 280 1.09 -22.07 9.50
N SER A 281 -0.01 -22.79 9.33
CA SER A 281 -0.50 -23.18 8.02
C SER A 281 -0.84 -21.94 7.16
N PHE A 282 -0.36 -21.93 5.91
CA PHE A 282 -0.48 -20.79 4.99
C PHE A 282 -0.71 -21.25 3.55
N SER A 283 -1.60 -20.56 2.84
CA SER A 283 -1.95 -20.81 1.44
C SER A 283 -1.81 -19.54 0.58
N PHE A 284 -1.66 -19.69 -0.72
CA PHE A 284 -1.61 -18.56 -1.65
C PHE A 284 -2.85 -18.54 -2.52
N SER A 285 -3.38 -17.35 -2.80
CA SER A 285 -4.40 -17.18 -3.84
C SER A 285 -3.78 -17.34 -5.21
N GLN A 286 -4.35 -18.21 -6.04
CA GLN A 286 -4.09 -18.16 -7.49
C GLN A 286 -4.93 -17.06 -8.19
N GLU A 287 -5.96 -16.53 -7.53
CA GLU A 287 -6.79 -15.45 -8.07
C GLU A 287 -6.08 -14.09 -7.94
N SER A 288 -5.92 -13.40 -9.07
CA SER A 288 -5.40 -12.03 -9.16
C SER A 288 -6.55 -11.07 -9.43
N ILE A 289 -6.72 -10.05 -8.59
CA ILE A 289 -7.55 -8.90 -8.93
C ILE A 289 -6.67 -7.92 -9.67
N ARG A 290 -6.58 -8.11 -10.98
CA ARG A 290 -6.19 -7.03 -11.86
C ARG A 290 -7.34 -6.03 -11.86
N SER A 291 -7.03 -4.74 -11.77
CA SER A 291 -7.99 -3.70 -12.14
C SER A 291 -8.58 -4.10 -13.50
N PRO A 292 -9.92 -4.11 -13.66
CA PRO A 292 -10.49 -4.32 -14.97
C PRO A 292 -9.87 -3.29 -15.94
N PRO A 293 -9.67 -3.64 -17.22
CA PRO A 293 -9.15 -2.70 -18.20
C PRO A 293 -9.97 -1.41 -18.16
N THR A 294 -9.31 -0.27 -18.35
CA THR A 294 -10.04 1.00 -18.47
C THR A 294 -11.07 0.89 -19.58
N TYR A 295 -12.12 1.73 -19.56
CA TYR A 295 -13.15 1.71 -20.62
C TYR A 295 -12.53 1.79 -22.03
N GLU A 296 -11.49 2.61 -22.21
CA GLU A 296 -10.71 2.70 -23.45
C GLU A 296 -9.95 1.40 -23.80
N GLU A 297 -9.38 0.70 -22.81
CA GLU A 297 -8.73 -0.59 -23.03
C GLU A 297 -9.73 -1.70 -23.34
N ALA A 298 -10.92 -1.67 -22.73
CA ALA A 298 -12.01 -2.61 -22.99
C ALA A 298 -12.57 -2.46 -24.41
N LEU A 299 -12.60 -1.22 -24.94
CA LEU A 299 -12.96 -0.94 -26.33
C LEU A 299 -11.91 -1.50 -27.31
N LYS A 300 -10.62 -1.37 -27.00
CA LYS A 300 -9.53 -1.93 -27.83
C LYS A 300 -9.49 -3.46 -27.84
N MET A 301 -10.02 -4.13 -26.82
CA MET A 301 -10.09 -5.60 -26.77
C MET A 301 -11.30 -6.20 -27.49
N ARG A 302 -12.26 -5.37 -27.96
CA ARG A 302 -13.44 -5.83 -28.71
C ARG A 302 -13.25 -5.87 -30.23
N HIS A 303 -12.10 -5.42 -30.72
CA HIS A 303 -11.75 -5.51 -32.13
C HIS A 303 -10.37 -6.16 -32.25
N PRO A 304 -10.30 -7.48 -32.51
CA PRO A 304 -9.08 -8.12 -32.97
C PRO A 304 -8.67 -7.60 -34.36
#